data_AF-A0A7X9GT77-F1
#
_entry.id   AF-A0A7X9GT77-F1
#
_cell.length_a   1.000
_cell.length_b   1.000
_cell.length_c   1.000
_cell.angle_alpha   90.00
_cell.angle_beta   90.00
_cell.angle_gamma   90.00
#
_symmetry.space_group_name_H-M   'P 1'
#
loop_
_entity.id
_entity.type
_entity.pdbx_description
1 polymer ?
#
loop_
_entity_poly.entity_id
_entity_poly.type
_entity_poly.pdbx_seq_one_letter_code
_entity_poly.pdbx_strand_id
1 'polypeptide(L)' 'MAQGSVKWFNAEKGFGFIEIDGGGADVFV' A
#
# COMPACT_ATOMS: atom_id res chain seq x y z
N MET A 1 4.61 -11.53 -8.22
CA MET A 1 4.02 -10.20 -8.00
C MET A 1 3.76 -10.09 -6.51
N ALA A 2 4.20 -9.01 -5.84
CA ALA A 2 3.85 -8.81 -4.43
C ALA A 2 2.35 -8.52 -4.36
N GLN A 3 1.63 -9.24 -3.51
CA GLN A 3 0.19 -9.11 -3.33
C GLN A 3 -0.03 -8.49 -1.95
N GLY A 4 -0.94 -7.53 -1.87
CA GLY A 4 -1.14 -6.73 -0.67
C GLY A 4 -2.42 -5.92 -0.75
N SER A 5 -2.87 -5.43 0.40
CA SER A 5 -4.11 -4.66 0.54
C SER A 5 -3.82 -3.18 0.72
N VAL A 6 -4.63 -2.33 0.09
CA VAL A 6 -4.54 -0.88 0.26
C VAL A 6 -4.95 -0.53 1.69
N LYS A 7 -4.00 -0.04 2.47
CA LYS A 7 -4.23 0.34 3.87
C LYS A 7 -4.86 1.72 3.95
N TRP A 8 -4.36 2.65 3.13
CA TRP A 8 -4.89 3.99 3.00
C TRP A 8 -4.47 4.59 1.67
N PHE A 9 -5.36 5.35 1.01
CA PHE A 9 -5.05 6.02 -0.25
C PHE A 9 -5.77 7.37 -0.32
N ASN A 10 -5.03 8.41 -0.72
CA ASN A 10 -5.59 9.72 -1.01
C ASN A 10 -5.67 9.92 -2.53
N ALA A 11 -6.88 9.84 -3.08
CA ALA A 11 -7.11 9.98 -4.51
C ALA A 11 -6.86 11.39 -5.04
N GLU A 12 -7.05 12.43 -4.23
CA GLU A 12 -6.83 13.82 -4.65
C GLU A 12 -5.34 14.13 -4.80
N LYS A 13 -4.51 13.54 -3.94
CA LYS A 13 -3.05 13.72 -3.96
C LYS A 13 -2.31 12.62 -4.73
N GLY A 14 -2.98 11.52 -5.07
CA GLY A 14 -2.43 10.44 -5.88
C GLY A 14 -1.37 9.58 -5.18
N PHE A 15 -1.43 9.47 -3.84
CA PHE A 15 -0.49 8.63 -3.08
C PHE A 15 -1.18 7.86 -1.96
N GLY A 16 -0.54 6.81 -1.47
CA GLY A 16 -1.04 5.98 -0.38
C GLY A 16 -0.02 5.01 0.19
N PHE A 17 -0.52 4.14 1.06
CA PHE A 17 0.23 3.05 1.66
C PHE A 17 -0.48 1.73 1.41
N ILE A 18 0.30 0.72 1.05
CA ILE A 18 -0.14 -0.65 0.84
C ILE A 18 0.57 -1.53 1.85
N GLU A 19 -0.20 -2.40 2.51
CA GLU A 19 0.32 -3.46 3.37
C GLU A 19 0.58 -4.69 2.51
N ILE A 20 1.79 -5.24 2.57
CA ILE A 20 2.18 -6.42 1.80
C ILE A 20 1.87 -7.69 2.59
N ASP A 21 1.14 -8.60 1.96
CA ASP A 21 0.79 -9.88 2.56
C ASP A 21 2.06 -10.71 2.81
N GLY A 22 2.22 -11.25 4.02
CA GLY A 22 3.40 -12.01 4.43
C GLY A 22 4.37 -11.28 5.36
N GLY A 23 3.95 -10.15 5.94
CA GLY A 23 4.73 -9.43 6.97
C GLY A 23 5.87 -8.57 6.40
N GLY A 24 5.77 -8.20 5.12
CA GLY A 24 6.68 -7.26 4.49
C GLY A 24 6.51 -5.83 5.02
N ALA A 25 7.49 -4.97 4.73
CA ALA A 25 7.39 -3.55 5.09
C ALA A 25 6.25 -2.87 4.33
N ASP A 26 5.57 -1.91 4.98
CA ASP A 26 4.57 -1.05 4.34
C ASP A 26 5.20 -0.33 3.14
N VAL A 27 4.53 -0.40 1.99
CA VAL A 27 5.01 0.20 0.73
C VAL A 27 4.26 1.49 0.47
N PHE A 28 5.00 2.58 0.28
CA PHE A 28 4.45 3.85 -0.18
C PHE A 28 4.31 3.85 -1.70
N VAL A 29 3.15 4.26 -2.20
CA VAL A 29 2.82 4.34 -3.63
C VAL A 29 2.24 5.69 -4.00
#